data_AF-A0A377AVW8-F1
#
_entry.id   AF-A0A377AVW8-F1
#
_cell.length_a   1.000
_cell.length_b   1.000
_cell.length_c   1.000
_cell.angle_alpha   90.00
_cell.angle_beta   90.00
_cell.angle_gamma   90.00
#
_symmetry.space_group_name_H-M   'P 1'
#
loop_
_entity.id
_entity.type
_entity.pdbx_description
1 polymer ?
#
loop_
_entity_poly.entity_id
_entity_poly.type
_entity_poly.pdbx_seq_one_letter_code
_entity_poly.pdbx_strand_id
1 'polypeptide(L)'
;MRPLTEAIKMARAGLGHEHKPVGSFLFAGPTGVGKTEVTVQLSKALGIELLRFDMSEYMERHTVSRLIGAPPGYVGFDQGGLLTDAVIKHPHAVLLLDEIEKAHPDVFNILLQVMDNGTLTDNNGRQSGLP
;
A
#
# COMPACT_ATOMS: atom_id res chain seq x y z
N MET A 1 -10.76 13.01 9.43
CA MET A 1 -11.81 11.97 9.52
C MET A 1 -12.88 12.10 8.43
N ARG A 2 -13.58 13.24 8.27
CA ARG A 2 -14.59 13.39 7.19
C ARG A 2 -14.10 12.99 5.78
N PRO A 3 -12.91 13.40 5.30
CA PRO A 3 -12.45 13.03 3.95
C PRO A 3 -12.31 11.52 3.73
N LEU A 4 -11.87 10.79 4.76
CA LEU A 4 -11.74 9.33 4.72
C LEU A 4 -13.10 8.66 4.55
N THR A 5 -14.06 9.06 5.38
CA THR A 5 -15.41 8.51 5.35
C THR A 5 -16.13 8.82 4.04
N GLU A 6 -15.96 10.03 3.50
CA GLU A 6 -16.58 10.42 2.22
C GLU A 6 -16.00 9.65 1.03
N ALA A 7 -14.68 9.46 0.94
CA ALA A 7 -14.09 8.70 -0.16
C ALA A 7 -14.58 7.23 -0.17
N ILE A 8 -14.66 6.60 1.01
CA ILE A 8 -15.16 5.22 1.13
C ILE A 8 -16.62 5.13 0.71
N LYS A 9 -17.44 6.10 1.08
CA LYS A 9 -18.84 6.17 0.66
C LYS A 9 -18.97 6.36 -0.86
N MET A 10 -18.15 7.23 -1.46
CA MET A 10 -18.13 7.43 -2.91
C MET A 10 -17.76 6.16 -3.66
N ALA A 11 -16.68 5.48 -3.25
CA ALA A 11 -16.27 4.22 -3.87
C ALA A 11 -17.35 3.13 -3.73
N ARG A 12 -17.95 2.98 -2.54
CA ARG A 12 -19.07 2.03 -2.34
C ARG A 12 -20.34 2.39 -3.13
N ALA A 13 -20.52 3.66 -3.52
CA ALA A 13 -21.60 4.10 -4.38
C ALA A 13 -21.31 3.87 -5.88
N GLY A 14 -20.17 3.25 -6.23
CA GLY A 14 -19.73 3.06 -7.61
C GLY A 14 -19.23 4.35 -8.26
N LEU A 15 -18.97 5.39 -7.47
CA LEU A 15 -18.45 6.67 -7.94
C LEU A 15 -16.93 6.67 -7.77
N GLY A 16 -16.21 6.40 -8.85
CA GLY A 16 -14.76 6.30 -8.88
C GLY A 16 -14.25 5.86 -10.25
N HIS A 17 -12.94 5.66 -10.37
CA HIS A 17 -12.34 5.07 -11.57
C HIS A 17 -11.98 3.62 -11.26
N GLU A 18 -12.36 2.67 -12.13
CA GLU A 18 -12.07 1.23 -11.96
C GLU A 18 -10.58 0.89 -11.83
N HIS A 19 -9.69 1.80 -12.24
CA HIS A 19 -8.24 1.64 -12.19
C HIS A 19 -7.58 2.52 -11.13
N LYS A 20 -8.29 2.93 -10.09
CA LYS A 20 -7.73 3.71 -8.99
C LYS A 20 -8.12 3.11 -7.65
N PRO A 21 -7.26 3.25 -6.63
CA PRO A 21 -7.62 2.81 -5.29
C PRO A 21 -8.84 3.57 -4.78
N VAL A 22 -9.67 2.89 -3.98
CA VAL A 22 -10.83 3.44 -3.24
C VAL A 22 -10.50 4.78 -2.56
N GLY A 23 -9.28 4.91 -2.03
CA GLY A 23 -8.73 6.17 -1.58
C GLY A 23 -7.26 6.04 -1.19
N SER A 24 -6.51 7.13 -1.35
CA SER A 24 -5.15 7.26 -0.86
C SER A 24 -5.07 8.46 0.08
N PHE A 25 -4.52 8.24 1.28
CA PHE A 25 -4.47 9.26 2.34
C PHE A 25 -3.09 9.31 2.96
N LEU A 26 -2.60 10.53 3.18
CA LEU A 26 -1.42 10.79 4.00
C LEU A 26 -1.86 11.35 5.35
N PHE A 27 -1.49 10.65 6.43
CA PHE A 27 -1.71 11.13 7.79
C PHE A 27 -0.43 11.76 8.32
N ALA A 28 -0.42 13.09 8.43
CA ALA A 28 0.68 13.85 9.03
C ALA A 28 0.32 14.30 10.45
N GLY A 29 1.28 14.23 11.36
CA GLY A 29 1.15 14.69 12.75
C GLY A 29 2.15 14.01 13.69
N PRO A 30 2.24 14.42 14.97
CA PRO A 30 3.14 13.82 15.95
C PRO A 30 2.89 12.32 16.18
N THR A 31 3.83 11.63 16.82
CA THR A 31 3.62 10.26 17.32
C THR A 31 2.54 10.25 18.41
N GLY A 32 1.84 9.11 18.56
CA GLY A 32 0.82 8.95 19.61
C GLY A 32 -0.53 9.63 19.38
N VAL A 33 -0.73 10.36 18.27
CA VAL A 33 -2.02 11.02 17.95
C VAL A 33 -3.08 10.11 17.30
N GLY A 34 -2.82 8.79 17.26
CA GLY A 34 -3.79 7.80 16.78
C GLY A 34 -3.86 7.58 15.27
N LYS A 35 -2.87 8.04 14.49
CA LYS A 35 -2.84 7.86 13.02
C LYS A 35 -2.94 6.39 12.60
N THR A 36 -2.14 5.53 13.22
CA THR A 36 -2.15 4.08 12.99
C THR A 36 -3.44 3.44 13.51
N GLU A 37 -3.91 3.86 14.69
CA GLU A 37 -5.11 3.32 15.32
C GLU A 37 -6.36 3.56 14.46
N VAL A 38 -6.48 4.74 13.85
CA VAL A 38 -7.54 5.05 12.89
C VAL A 38 -7.62 4.00 11.78
N THR A 39 -6.47 3.62 11.21
CA THR A 39 -6.38 2.67 10.11
C THR A 39 -6.76 1.24 10.55
N VAL A 40 -6.37 0.86 11.77
CA VAL A 40 -6.75 -0.41 12.39
C VAL A 40 -8.25 -0.48 12.65
N GLN A 41 -8.84 0.58 13.17
CA GLN A 41 -10.28 0.62 13.41
C GLN A 41 -11.07 0.69 12.11
N LEU A 42 -10.52 1.32 11.07
CA LEU A 42 -11.12 1.35 9.75
C LEU A 42 -11.23 -0.04 9.14
N SER A 43 -10.15 -0.84 9.15
CA SER A 43 -10.18 -2.19 8.59
C SER A 43 -11.21 -3.07 9.31
N LYS A 44 -11.25 -3.00 10.65
CA LYS A 44 -12.26 -3.68 11.49
C LYS A 44 -13.68 -3.25 11.16
N ALA A 45 -13.93 -1.95 11.05
CA ALA A 45 -15.26 -1.41 10.76
C ALA A 45 -15.75 -1.77 9.34
N LEU A 46 -14.83 -1.89 8.39
CA LEU A 46 -15.15 -2.30 7.02
C LEU A 46 -15.20 -3.82 6.84
N GLY A 47 -14.67 -4.59 7.80
CA GLY A 47 -14.59 -6.05 7.71
C GLY A 47 -13.59 -6.54 6.66
N ILE A 48 -12.51 -5.78 6.43
CA ILE A 48 -11.46 -6.10 5.44
C ILE A 48 -10.10 -6.24 6.12
N GLU A 49 -9.17 -6.89 5.42
CA GLU A 49 -7.82 -7.13 5.95
C GLU A 49 -7.04 -5.83 6.14
N LEU A 50 -6.14 -5.82 7.13
CA LEU A 50 -5.16 -4.77 7.33
C LEU A 50 -3.79 -5.29 6.90
N LEU A 51 -3.28 -4.79 5.77
CA LEU A 51 -1.91 -5.03 5.35
C LEU A 51 -1.03 -3.92 5.91
N ARG A 52 -0.14 -4.24 6.84
CA ARG A 52 0.72 -3.25 7.50
C ARG A 52 2.18 -3.50 7.20
N PHE A 53 2.88 -2.45 6.79
CA PHE A 53 4.32 -2.44 6.59
C PHE A 53 4.94 -1.26 7.32
N ASP A 54 5.97 -1.54 8.13
CA ASP A 54 6.76 -0.51 8.81
C ASP A 54 7.88 -0.04 7.88
N MET A 55 7.84 1.22 7.46
CA MET A 55 8.79 1.77 6.49
C MET A 55 10.20 1.95 7.06
N SER A 56 10.36 1.89 8.39
CA SER A 56 11.68 1.83 9.03
C SER A 56 12.44 0.52 8.72
N GLU A 57 11.74 -0.56 8.31
CA GLU A 57 12.41 -1.79 7.83
C GLU A 57 12.93 -1.67 6.39
N TYR A 58 12.45 -0.66 5.65
CA TYR A 58 12.70 -0.46 4.21
C TYR A 58 13.58 0.76 3.93
N MET A 59 14.45 1.12 4.88
CA MET A 59 15.40 2.24 4.75
C MET A 59 16.52 1.97 3.76
N GLU A 60 16.87 0.70 3.52
CA GLU A 60 17.99 0.31 2.67
C GLU A 60 17.52 -0.29 1.35
N ARG A 61 18.24 -0.01 0.26
CA ARG A 61 17.90 -0.49 -1.08
C ARG A 61 17.69 -2.01 -1.16
N HIS A 62 18.46 -2.78 -0.39
CA HIS A 62 18.37 -4.24 -0.41
C HIS A 62 17.08 -4.77 0.26
N THR A 63 16.53 -4.06 1.25
CA THR A 63 15.26 -4.42 1.89
C THR A 63 14.07 -3.99 1.03
N VAL A 64 14.18 -2.89 0.29
CA VAL A 64 13.19 -2.48 -0.74
C VAL A 64 12.98 -3.58 -1.78
N SER A 65 14.05 -4.23 -2.25
CA SER A 65 13.93 -5.36 -3.19
C SER A 65 13.11 -6.51 -2.62
N ARG A 66 13.07 -6.73 -1.30
CA ARG A 66 12.19 -7.74 -0.69
C ARG A 66 10.73 -7.29 -0.66
N LEU A 67 10.48 -6.00 -0.44
CA LEU A 67 9.13 -5.44 -0.42
C LEU A 67 8.43 -5.58 -1.77
N ILE A 68 9.14 -5.35 -2.86
CA ILE A 68 8.55 -5.21 -4.20
C ILE A 68 8.88 -6.38 -5.13
N GLY A 69 9.95 -7.11 -4.81
CA GLY A 69 10.56 -8.14 -5.66
C GLY A 69 11.90 -7.64 -6.16
N ALA A 70 12.88 -8.54 -6.30
CA ALA A 70 14.18 -8.15 -6.83
C ALA A 70 14.11 -8.03 -8.37
N PRO A 71 14.93 -7.18 -9.02
CA PRO A 71 15.00 -7.12 -10.48
C PRO A 71 15.72 -8.34 -11.08
N PRO A 72 15.56 -8.61 -12.40
CA PRO A 72 16.25 -9.72 -13.05
C PRO A 72 17.76 -9.68 -12.80
N GLY A 73 18.35 -10.83 -12.43
CA GLY A 73 19.78 -10.94 -12.14
C GLY A 73 20.19 -10.68 -10.68
N TYR A 74 19.24 -10.41 -9.78
CA TYR A 74 19.47 -10.28 -8.34
C TYR A 74 18.92 -11.48 -7.55
N VAL A 75 19.54 -11.79 -6.41
CA VAL A 75 19.05 -12.85 -5.50
C VAL A 75 17.64 -12.48 -5.03
N GLY A 76 16.69 -13.41 -5.18
CA GLY A 76 15.29 -13.19 -4.84
C GLY A 76 14.42 -12.70 -6.01
N PHE A 77 14.91 -12.70 -7.25
CA PHE A 77 14.12 -12.35 -8.44
C PHE A 77 12.87 -13.22 -8.61
N ASP A 78 13.01 -14.54 -8.41
CA ASP A 78 11.90 -15.48 -8.51
C ASP A 78 10.95 -15.42 -7.30
N GLN A 79 11.33 -14.70 -6.25
CA GLN A 79 10.49 -14.45 -5.08
C GLN A 79 9.68 -13.17 -5.35
N GLY A 80 8.35 -13.26 -5.28
CA GLY A 80 7.46 -12.10 -5.38
C GLY A 80 7.78 -11.06 -4.30
N GLY A 81 7.33 -9.82 -4.52
CA GLY A 81 7.43 -8.78 -3.50
C GLY A 81 6.45 -9.02 -2.36
N LEU A 82 6.88 -8.81 -1.11
CA LEU A 82 6.00 -8.92 0.07
C LEU A 82 4.73 -8.07 -0.08
N LEU A 83 4.85 -6.85 -0.59
CA LEU A 83 3.72 -5.95 -0.82
C LEU A 83 2.82 -6.49 -1.94
N THR A 84 3.42 -6.84 -3.08
CA THR A 84 2.67 -7.31 -4.25
C THR A 84 1.91 -8.59 -3.93
N ASP A 85 2.55 -9.55 -3.26
CA ASP A 85 1.94 -10.82 -2.87
C ASP A 85 0.81 -10.62 -1.85
N ALA A 86 0.99 -9.71 -0.87
CA ALA A 86 -0.04 -9.37 0.10
C ALA A 86 -1.28 -8.77 -0.56
N VAL A 87 -1.09 -7.87 -1.53
CA VAL A 87 -2.17 -7.25 -2.31
C VAL A 87 -2.87 -8.27 -3.22
N ILE A 88 -2.11 -9.18 -3.88
CA ILE A 88 -2.69 -10.26 -4.69
C ILE A 88 -3.60 -11.15 -3.83
N LYS A 89 -3.14 -11.49 -2.63
CA LYS A 89 -3.89 -12.35 -1.70
C LYS A 89 -5.11 -11.65 -1.11
N HIS A 90 -5.02 -10.33 -0.91
CA HIS A 90 -6.05 -9.52 -0.27
C HIS A 90 -6.32 -8.24 -1.09
N PRO A 91 -6.98 -8.35 -2.25
CA PRO A 91 -7.21 -7.22 -3.16
C PRO A 91 -8.12 -6.14 -2.55
N HIS A 92 -8.99 -6.53 -1.61
CA HIS A 92 -9.80 -5.61 -0.81
C HIS A 92 -9.24 -5.55 0.61
N ALA A 93 -8.30 -4.63 0.83
CA ALA A 93 -7.64 -4.44 2.11
C ALA A 93 -7.37 -2.96 2.39
N VAL A 94 -7.16 -2.63 3.67
CA VAL A 94 -6.54 -1.38 4.05
C VAL A 94 -5.03 -1.58 4.05
N LEU A 95 -4.32 -0.89 3.16
CA LEU A 95 -2.85 -0.88 3.14
C LEU A 95 -2.33 0.28 4.00
N LEU A 96 -1.60 -0.04 5.07
CA LEU A 96 -0.93 0.90 5.95
C LEU A 96 0.58 0.83 5.75
N LEU A 97 1.17 1.98 5.39
CA LEU A 97 2.61 2.20 5.36
C LEU A 97 2.96 3.14 6.53
N ASP A 98 3.45 2.57 7.62
CA ASP A 98 3.78 3.31 8.84
C ASP A 98 5.16 3.98 8.71
N GLU A 99 5.35 5.13 9.34
CA GLU A 99 6.62 5.91 9.29
C GLU A 99 7.20 6.14 7.88
N ILE A 100 6.35 6.47 6.90
CA ILE A 100 6.74 6.60 5.48
C ILE A 100 7.93 7.53 5.23
N GLU A 101 8.16 8.52 6.09
CA GLU A 101 9.33 9.40 6.04
C GLU A 101 10.68 8.69 6.23
N LYS A 102 10.67 7.46 6.74
CA LYS A 102 11.85 6.61 6.94
C LYS A 102 12.16 5.76 5.72
N ALA A 103 11.20 5.53 4.82
CA ALA A 103 11.38 4.65 3.69
C ALA A 103 12.50 5.12 2.75
N HIS A 104 13.18 4.18 2.11
CA HIS A 104 14.09 4.50 1.03
C HIS A 104 13.33 5.18 -0.14
N PRO A 105 13.94 6.16 -0.84
CA PRO A 105 13.31 6.88 -1.96
C PRO A 105 12.65 6.00 -3.03
N ASP A 106 13.24 4.84 -3.33
CA ASP A 106 12.70 3.88 -4.30
C ASP A 106 11.28 3.39 -3.96
N VAL A 107 10.89 3.37 -2.68
CA VAL A 107 9.53 3.00 -2.26
C VAL A 107 8.51 4.01 -2.80
N PHE A 108 8.84 5.31 -2.78
CA PHE A 108 7.92 6.36 -3.21
C PHE A 108 7.54 6.26 -4.69
N ASN A 109 8.50 5.88 -5.56
CA ASN A 109 8.24 5.70 -6.98
C ASN A 109 7.12 4.67 -7.24
N ILE A 110 7.06 3.64 -6.41
CA ILE A 110 6.09 2.56 -6.53
C ILE A 110 4.75 2.98 -5.95
N LEU A 111 4.75 3.74 -4.85
CA LEU A 111 3.52 4.32 -4.32
C LEU A 111 2.85 5.27 -5.32
N LEU A 112 3.64 6.03 -6.08
CA LEU A 112 3.11 6.85 -7.18
C LEU A 112 2.44 5.98 -8.24
N GLN A 113 3.09 4.88 -8.66
CA GLN A 113 2.50 3.95 -9.63
C GLN A 113 1.18 3.33 -9.13
N VAL A 114 1.09 2.97 -7.85
CA VAL A 114 -0.13 2.46 -7.22
C VAL A 114 -1.23 3.51 -7.21
N MET A 115 -0.89 4.75 -6.83
CA MET A 115 -1.86 5.85 -6.77
C MET A 115 -2.38 6.23 -8.15
N ASP A 116 -1.55 6.14 -9.19
CA ASP A 116 -1.92 6.52 -10.55
C ASP A 116 -2.75 5.45 -11.27
N ASN A 117 -2.34 4.18 -11.15
CA ASN A 117 -2.87 3.09 -11.97
C ASN A 117 -3.66 2.04 -11.18
N GLY A 118 -3.74 2.18 -9.85
CA GLY A 118 -4.39 1.19 -8.99
C GLY A 118 -3.70 -0.18 -9.03
N THR A 119 -2.53 -0.29 -9.67
CA THR A 119 -1.83 -1.57 -9.88
C THR A 119 -0.37 -1.49 -9.48
N LEU A 120 0.12 -2.53 -8.79
CA LEU A 120 1.54 -2.85 -8.66
C LEU A 120 1.94 -3.78 -9.80
N THR A 121 3.08 -3.51 -10.43
CA THR A 121 3.73 -4.47 -11.32
C THR A 121 5.01 -4.94 -10.64
N ASP A 122 5.14 -6.24 -10.40
CA ASP A 122 6.40 -6.79 -9.92
C ASP A 122 7.45 -6.81 -11.03
N ASN A 123 8.69 -7.13 -10.68
CA ASN A 123 9.79 -7.24 -11.64
C ASN A 123 9.69 -8.43 -12.61
N ASN A 124 8.71 -9.32 -12.43
CA ASN A 124 8.38 -10.41 -13.35
C ASN A 124 7.29 -10.01 -14.35
N GLY A 125 6.79 -8.77 -14.29
CA GLY A 125 5.69 -8.28 -15.12
C GLY A 125 4.31 -8.72 -14.65
N ARG A 126 4.17 -9.27 -13.44
CA ARG A 126 2.88 -9.61 -12.84
C ARG A 126 2.22 -8.35 -12.30
N GLN A 127 1.00 -8.08 -12.75
CA GLN A 127 0.17 -6.98 -12.24
C GLN A 127 -0.75 -7.44 -11.11
N SER A 128 -0.83 -6.65 -10.04
CA SER A 128 -1.81 -6.79 -8.97
C SER A 128 -2.54 -5.47 -8.76
N GLY A 129 -3.87 -5.52 -8.64
CA GLY A 129 -4.71 -4.33 -8.47
C GLY A 129 -5.19 -4.12 -7.03
N LEU A 130 -5.35 -2.86 -6.63
CA LEU A 130 -6.11 -2.40 -5.47
C LEU A 130 -7.38 -1.67 -5.97
N PRO A 131 -8.44 -2.38 -6.37
CA PRO A 131 -9.72 -1.78 -6.73
C PRO A 131 -10.51 -1.28 -5.52
#